data_AF-A0A358J210-F1
#
_entry.id   AF-A0A358J210-F1
#
_cell.length_a   1.000
_cell.length_b   1.000
_cell.length_c   1.000
_cell.angle_alpha   90.00
_cell.angle_beta   90.00
_cell.angle_gamma   90.00
#
_symmetry.space_group_name_H-M   'P 1'
#
loop_
_entity.id
_entity.type
_entity.pdbx_description
1 polymer ?
#
loop_
_entity_poly.entity_id
_entity_poly.type
_entity_poly.pdbx_seq_one_letter_code
_entity_poly.pdbx_strand_id
1 'polypeptide(L)' 'LKRVIQKELVDPMAKKLLAGEIEDGSVVAVSAGSDGLEIGKARVH' A
#
# COMPACT_ATOMS: atom_id res chain seq x y z
N LEU A 1 -10.65 -8.09 12.35
CA LEU A 1 -9.59 -7.08 12.15
C LEU A 1 -8.47 -7.57 11.23
N LYS A 2 -7.70 -8.62 11.59
CA LYS A 2 -6.59 -9.15 10.76
C LYS A 2 -6.98 -9.35 9.28
N ARG A 3 -8.10 -10.03 9.01
CA ARG A 3 -8.57 -10.31 7.64
C ARG A 3 -8.86 -9.05 6.83
N VAL A 4 -9.33 -7.99 7.47
CA VAL A 4 -9.61 -6.70 6.82
C VAL A 4 -8.31 -6.00 6.46
N ILE A 5 -7.35 -5.93 7.38
CA ILE A 5 -6.02 -5.36 7.10
C ILE A 5 -5.32 -6.14 5.97
N GLN A 6 -5.43 -7.47 5.98
CA GLN A 6 -4.87 -8.29 4.90
C GLN A 6 -5.48 -7.92 3.55
N LYS A 7 -6.82 -7.94 3.46
CA LYS A 7 -7.52 -7.71 2.19
C LYS A 7 -7.38 -6.28 1.67
N GLU A 8 -7.48 -5.29 2.55
CA GLU A 8 -7.58 -3.87 2.15
C GLU A 8 -6.22 -3.16 2.09
N LEU A 9 -5.17 -3.71 2.70
CA LEU A 9 -3.82 -3.12 2.70
C LEU A 9 -2.76 -4.08 2.17
N VAL A 10 -2.63 -5.27 2.75
CA VAL A 10 -1.53 -6.19 2.44
C VAL A 10 -1.63 -6.75 1.02
N ASP A 11 -2.82 -7.21 0.60
CA ASP A 11 -3.02 -7.80 -0.73
C ASP A 11 -2.77 -6.76 -1.85
N PRO A 12 -3.26 -5.51 -1.77
CA PRO A 12 -2.90 -4.44 -2.71
C PRO A 12 -1.40 -4.12 -2.72
N MET A 13 -0.76 -4.03 -1.55
CA MET A 13 0.69 -3.77 -1.47
C MET A 13 1.50 -4.87 -2.16
N ALA A 14 1.14 -6.13 -1.92
CA ALA A 14 1.81 -7.27 -2.56
C ALA A 14 1.67 -7.21 -4.09
N LYS A 15 0.47 -6.88 -4.61
CA LYS A 15 0.25 -6.72 -6.05
C LYS A 15 1.12 -5.63 -6.66
N LYS A 16 1.21 -4.46 -6.01
CA LYS A 16 2.01 -3.33 -6.48
C LYS A 16 3.51 -3.64 -6.46
N LEU A 17 3.98 -4.36 -5.45
CA LEU A 17 5.36 -4.84 -5.36
C LEU A 17 5.67 -5.84 -6.49
N LEU A 18 4.80 -6.83 -6.71
CA LEU A 18 4.96 -7.80 -7.80
C LEU A 18 4.90 -7.15 -9.19
N ALA A 19 4.16 -6.05 -9.33
CA ALA A 19 4.11 -5.25 -10.56
C ALA A 19 5.32 -4.32 -10.75
N GLY A 20 6.20 -4.20 -9.76
CA GLY A 20 7.34 -3.28 -9.79
C GLY A 20 7.00 -1.81 -9.57
N GLU A 21 5.79 -1.50 -9.08
CA GLU A 21 5.38 -0.12 -8.76
C GLU A 21 6.00 0.39 -7.45
N ILE A 22 6.35 -0.55 -6.56
CA ILE A 22 6.96 -0.31 -5.23
C ILE A 22 8.27 -1.09 -5.19
N GLU A 23 9.34 -0.42 -4.75
CA GLU A 23 10.65 -1.02 -4.57
C GLU A 23 10.77 -1.69 -3.20
N ASP A 24 11.50 -2.81 -3.14
CA ASP A 24 11.81 -3.47 -1.88
C ASP A 24 12.54 -2.52 -0.92
N GLY A 25 12.10 -2.50 0.34
CA GLY A 25 12.66 -1.61 1.37
C GLY A 25 12.24 -0.14 1.26
N SER A 26 11.40 0.23 0.29
CA SER A 26 10.90 1.60 0.17
C SER A 26 9.83 1.94 1.23
N VAL A 27 9.75 3.23 1.57
CA VAL A 27 8.70 3.75 2.46
C VAL A 27 7.48 4.12 1.61
N VAL A 28 6.32 3.60 2.03
CA VAL A 28 5.02 3.86 1.38
C VAL A 28 4.13 4.71 2.28
N ALA A 29 3.36 5.60 1.66
CA ALA A 29 2.33 6.37 2.34
C ALA A 29 0.97 5.69 2.14
N VAL A 30 0.20 5.58 3.23
CA VAL A 30 -1.16 5.03 3.22
C VAL A 30 -2.11 6.08 3.79
N SER A 31 -3.13 6.45 3.01
CA SER A 31 -4.16 7.43 3.39
C SER A 31 -5.55 6.89 3.13
N ALA A 32 -6.57 7.47 3.76
CA ALA A 32 -7.96 7.21 3.41
C ALA A 32 -8.36 8.10 2.22
N GLY A 33 -8.90 7.49 1.17
CA GLY A 33 -9.49 8.14 0.00
C GLY A 33 -11.01 7.93 -0.07
N SER A 34 -11.62 8.27 -1.21
CA SER A 34 -13.07 8.13 -1.42
C SER A 34 -13.57 6.68 -1.39
N ASP A 35 -12.75 5.75 -1.88
CA ASP A 35 -13.13 4.36 -2.13
C ASP A 35 -12.38 3.35 -1.23
N GLY A 36 -11.67 3.84 -0.21
CA GLY A 36 -10.91 3.01 0.71
C GLY A 36 -9.51 3.53 0.97
N LEU A 37 -8.54 2.63 1.09
CA LEU A 37 -7.14 3.00 1.32
C LEU A 37 -6.43 3.31 0.00
N GLU A 38 -5.75 4.45 -0.03
CA GLU A 38 -4.84 4.84 -1.10
C GLU A 38 -3.40 4.54 -0.68
N ILE A 39 -2.64 3.91 -1.57
CA ILE A 39 -1.25 3.49 -1.33
C ILE A 39 -0.37 4.16 -2.38
N GLY A 40 0.58 4.96 -1.93
CA GLY A 40 1.49 5.71 -2.78
C GLY A 40 2.93 5.75 -2.26
N LYS A 41 3.80 6.46 -2.98
CA LYS A 41 5.19 6.67 -2.58
C LYS A 41 5.24 7.69 -1.43
N ALA A 42 5.96 7.37 -0.35
CA ALA A 42 6.21 8.36 0.69
C ALA A 42 7.17 9.43 0.16
N ARG A 43 6.82 10.70 0.35
CA ARG A 43 7.80 11.79 0.23
C ARG A 43 8.56 11.85 1.54
N VAL A 44 9.71 11.19 1.59
CA VAL A 44 10.67 11.34 2.69
C VAL A 44 11.53 12.55 2.33
N HIS A 45 11.56 13.55 3.20
CA HIS A 45 12.43 14.73 3.08
C HIS A 45 13.87 14.38 3.42
#